data_AF-A0A9D4CWP8-F1
#
_entry.id   AF-A0A9D4CWP8-F1
#
_cell.length_a   1.000
_cell.length_b   1.000
_cell.length_c   1.000
_cell.angle_alpha   90.00
_cell.angle_beta   90.00
_cell.angle_gamma   90.00
#
_symmetry.space_group_name_H-M   'P 1'
#
loop_
_entity.id
_entity.type
_entity.pdbx_description
1 polymer ?
#
loop_
_entity_poly.entity_id
_entity_poly.type
_entity_poly.pdbx_seq_one_letter_code
_entity_poly.pdbx_strand_id
1 'polypeptide(L)' 'MDVTKKNFKESLAQIQQAITECNFIAIDGEFTGLNHAGASHCAVFDTPEERYHKLVEGASDFLLIQFGLCTFTFDGETKK' A
#
# COMPACT_ATOMS: atom_id res chain seq x y z
N MET A 1 1.73 5.34 -13.77
CA MET A 1 1.82 4.27 -14.79
C MET A 1 0.76 3.25 -14.45
N ASP A 2 -0.09 2.88 -15.41
CA ASP A 2 -1.09 1.82 -15.20
C ASP A 2 -0.45 0.46 -15.52
N VAL A 3 -0.23 -0.35 -14.48
CA VAL A 3 0.46 -1.64 -14.58
C VAL A 3 -0.53 -2.75 -14.32
N THR A 4 -0.77 -3.54 -15.36
CA THR A 4 -1.65 -4.71 -15.34
C THR A 4 -0.87 -5.97 -15.65
N LYS A 5 -1.54 -7.13 -15.62
CA LYS A 5 -0.93 -8.41 -16.02
C LYS A 5 -0.30 -8.37 -17.42
N LYS A 6 -0.81 -7.53 -18.34
CA LYS A 6 -0.36 -7.48 -19.74
C LYS A 6 1.02 -6.85 -19.89
N ASN A 7 1.32 -5.82 -19.11
CA ASN A 7 2.56 -5.02 -19.25
C ASN A 7 3.50 -5.13 -18.04
N PHE A 8 3.13 -5.85 -16.97
CA PHE A 8 3.96 -5.98 -15.78
C PHE A 8 5.41 -6.39 -16.06
N LYS A 9 5.63 -7.38 -16.94
CA LYS A 9 6.99 -7.85 -17.28
C LYS A 9 7.83 -6.76 -17.96
N GLU A 10 7.21 -5.97 -18.83
CA GLU A 10 7.89 -4.89 -19.57
C GLU A 10 8.20 -3.71 -18.65
N SER A 11 7.27 -3.38 -17.74
CA SER A 11 7.42 -2.29 -16.77
C SER A 11 8.33 -2.63 -15.58
N LEU A 12 8.61 -3.92 -15.33
CA LEU A 12 9.32 -4.37 -14.12
C LEU A 12 10.69 -3.70 -13.96
N ALA A 13 11.47 -3.61 -15.03
CA ALA A 13 12.80 -3.00 -14.98
C ALA A 13 12.74 -1.52 -14.58
N GLN A 14 11.77 -0.78 -15.13
CA GLN A 14 11.55 0.64 -14.79
C GLN A 14 11.10 0.81 -13.34
N ILE A 15 10.21 -0.07 -12.84
CA ILE A 15 9.76 -0.06 -11.45
C ILE A 15 10.93 -0.31 -10.50
N GLN A 16 11.76 -1.32 -10.79
CA GLN A 16 12.93 -1.65 -9.98
C GLN A 16 13.95 -0.50 -9.94
N GLN A 17 14.20 0.14 -11.09
CA GLN A 17 15.07 1.30 -11.18
C GLN A 17 14.52 2.45 -10.33
N ALA A 18 13.24 2.81 -10.50
CA ALA A 18 12.61 3.88 -9.74
C ALA A 18 12.65 3.63 -8.22
N ILE A 19 12.45 2.39 -7.77
CA ILE A 19 12.58 1.99 -6.35
C ILE A 19 14.03 2.16 -5.87
N THR A 20 15.01 1.77 -6.69
CA THR A 20 16.43 1.80 -6.32
C THR A 20 16.97 3.22 -6.22
N GLU A 21 16.51 4.12 -7.09
CA GLU A 21 17.00 5.50 -7.21
C GLU A 21 16.27 6.50 -6.30
N CYS A 22 15.11 6.13 -5.74
CA CYS A 22 14.34 7.01 -4.89
C CYS A 22 14.91 7.14 -3.47
N ASN A 23 14.60 8.26 -2.81
CA ASN A 23 14.92 8.44 -1.40
C ASN A 23 13.85 7.85 -0.48
N PHE A 24 12.59 7.92 -0.90
CA PHE A 24 11.48 7.29 -0.19
C PHE A 24 10.34 6.93 -1.15
N ILE A 25 9.44 6.11 -0.62
CA ILE A 25 8.27 5.61 -1.33
C ILE A 25 7.03 5.97 -0.53
N ALA A 26 5.98 6.43 -1.21
CA ALA A 26 4.62 6.42 -0.68
C ALA A 26 3.84 5.26 -1.30
N ILE A 27 3.07 4.55 -0.48
CA ILE A 27 2.23 3.43 -0.89
C ILE A 27 0.79 3.68 -0.47
N ASP A 28 -0.14 3.14 -1.26
CA ASP A 28 -1.56 3.09 -0.94
C ASP A 28 -2.19 1.83 -1.54
N GLY A 29 -3.31 1.37 -1.00
CA GLY A 29 -3.92 0.11 -1.40
C GLY A 29 -5.43 0.17 -1.45
N GLU A 30 -6.00 -0.37 -2.53
CA GLU A 30 -7.46 -0.52 -2.66
C GLU A 30 -7.85 -1.96 -2.41
N PHE A 31 -8.80 -2.16 -1.50
CA PHE A 31 -9.26 -3.47 -1.06
C PHE A 31 -10.70 -3.74 -1.52
N THR A 32 -11.08 -5.01 -1.66
CA THR A 32 -12.47 -5.39 -1.97
C THR A 32 -13.46 -5.07 -0.84
N GLY A 33 -12.97 -4.73 0.34
CA GLY A 33 -13.75 -4.28 1.48
C GLY A 33 -12.83 -3.86 2.63
N LEU A 34 -13.43 -3.26 3.67
CA LEU A 34 -12.70 -2.71 4.82
C LEU A 34 -13.14 -3.27 6.16
N ASN A 35 -14.37 -3.81 6.25
CA ASN A 35 -14.91 -4.36 7.49
C ASN A 35 -15.78 -5.58 7.18
N HIS A 36 -15.46 -6.71 7.80
CA HIS A 36 -16.30 -7.90 7.78
C HIS A 36 -17.57 -7.68 8.61
N ALA A 37 -18.74 -8.07 8.09
CA ALA A 37 -20.00 -8.01 8.81
C ALA A 37 -20.01 -9.07 9.94
N GLY A 38 -19.57 -8.68 11.14
CA GLY A 38 -19.48 -9.57 12.30
C GLY A 38 -18.13 -9.54 13.03
N ALA A 39 -17.10 -8.94 12.42
CA ALA A 39 -15.83 -8.72 13.11
C ALA A 39 -15.98 -7.66 14.20
N SER A 40 -15.26 -7.82 15.31
CA SER A 40 -15.26 -6.82 16.38
C SER A 40 -14.65 -5.53 15.85
N HIS A 41 -15.46 -4.46 15.78
CA HIS A 41 -14.96 -3.16 15.34
C HIS A 41 -13.94 -2.61 16.34
N CYS A 42 -12.93 -1.90 15.80
CA CYS A 42 -11.98 -1.17 16.61
C CYS A 42 -12.70 -0.17 17.52
N ALA A 43 -12.51 -0.30 18.83
CA ALA A 43 -13.07 0.58 19.84
C ALA A 43 -12.07 1.67 20.25
N VAL A 44 -12.57 2.74 20.85
CA VAL A 44 -11.74 3.90 21.28
C VAL A 44 -10.71 3.50 22.34
N PHE A 45 -11.03 2.51 23.17
CA PHE A 45 -10.20 2.07 24.30
C PHE A 45 -9.43 0.77 24.04
N ASP A 46 -9.42 0.27 22.81
CA ASP A 46 -8.57 -0.87 22.46
C ASP A 46 -7.10 -0.51 22.68
N THR A 47 -6.39 -1.41 23.34
CA THR A 47 -4.93 -1.42 23.33
C THR A 47 -4.41 -1.59 21.89
N PRO A 48 -3.16 -1.21 21.60
CA PRO A 48 -2.58 -1.44 20.27
C PRO A 48 -2.64 -2.90 19.82
N GLU A 49 -2.48 -3.84 20.74
CA GLU A 49 -2.57 -5.28 20.48
C GLU A 49 -3.99 -5.71 20.11
N GLU A 50 -5.00 -5.31 20.90
CA GLU A 50 -6.40 -5.60 20.60
C GLU A 50 -6.83 -5.01 19.25
N ARG A 51 -6.43 -3.76 18.98
CA ARG A 51 -6.69 -3.10 17.70
C ARG A 51 -6.04 -3.85 16.54
N TYR A 52 -4.80 -4.29 16.69
CA TYR A 52 -4.12 -5.08 15.66
C TYR A 52 -4.90 -6.37 15.35
N HIS A 53 -5.26 -7.13 16.37
CA HIS A 53 -6.00 -8.39 16.19
C HIS A 53 -7.35 -8.19 15.51
N LYS A 54 -8.11 -7.16 15.92
CA LYS A 54 -9.39 -6.81 15.29
C LYS A 54 -9.23 -6.37 13.84
N LEU A 55 -8.20 -5.58 13.53
CA LEU A 55 -7.92 -5.16 12.15
C LEU A 55 -7.52 -6.35 11.27
N VAL A 56 -6.64 -7.22 11.76
CA VAL A 56 -6.24 -8.43 11.01
C VAL A 56 -7.45 -9.32 10.77
N GLU A 57 -8.25 -9.60 11.79
CA GLU A 57 -9.48 -10.41 11.67
C GLU A 57 -10.46 -9.77 10.67
N GLY A 58 -10.71 -8.46 10.80
CA GLY A 58 -11.68 -7.74 9.99
C GLY A 58 -11.25 -7.48 8.54
N ALA A 59 -9.94 -7.49 8.25
CA ALA A 59 -9.40 -7.17 6.92
C ALA A 59 -8.93 -8.39 6.13
N SER A 60 -8.58 -9.50 6.80
CA SER A 60 -7.93 -10.67 6.14
C SER A 60 -8.82 -11.38 5.12
N ASP A 61 -10.14 -11.19 5.17
CA ASP A 61 -11.07 -11.73 4.19
C ASP A 61 -11.13 -10.93 2.87
N PHE A 62 -10.52 -9.74 2.82
CA PHE A 62 -10.55 -8.86 1.66
C PHE A 62 -9.25 -8.91 0.85
N LEU A 63 -9.39 -8.82 -0.46
CA LEU A 63 -8.26 -8.84 -1.38
C LEU A 63 -7.79 -7.41 -1.66
N LEU A 64 -6.47 -7.18 -1.60
CA LEU A 64 -5.84 -6.01 -2.20
C LEU A 64 -5.86 -6.14 -3.72
N ILE A 65 -6.65 -5.30 -4.39
CA ILE A 65 -6.86 -5.37 -5.85
C ILE A 65 -6.05 -4.34 -6.63
N GLN A 66 -5.60 -3.27 -5.96
CA GLN A 66 -4.72 -2.27 -6.56
C GLN A 66 -3.68 -1.84 -5.52
N PHE A 67 -2.43 -1.74 -5.96
CA PHE A 67 -1.32 -1.25 -5.15
C PHE A 67 -0.75 0.01 -5.80
N GLY A 68 -0.94 1.15 -5.14
CA GLY A 68 -0.36 2.43 -5.49
C GLY A 68 1.09 2.51 -5.03
N LEU A 69 2.00 2.87 -5.93
CA LEU A 69 3.42 3.07 -5.66
C LEU A 69 3.85 4.43 -6.22
N CYS A 70 4.39 5.28 -5.37
CA CYS A 70 4.95 6.57 -5.75
C CYS A 70 6.38 6.71 -5.20
N THR A 71 7.35 6.89 -6.09
CA THR A 71 8.76 7.05 -5.77
C THR A 71 9.14 8.52 -5.77
N PHE A 72 9.81 8.98 -4.72
CA PHE A 72 10.26 10.36 -4.60
C PHE A 72 11.79 10.42 -4.53
N THR A 73 12.38 11.21 -5.42
CA THR A 73 13.81 11.49 -5.44
C THR A 73 14.01 12.98 -5.21
N PHE A 74 14.86 13.33 -4.27
CA PHE A 74 15.32 14.68 -4.03
C PHE A 74 16.36 15.03 -5.09
N ASP A 75 16.04 16.01 -5.92
CA ASP A 75 17.00 16.61 -6.83
C ASP A 75 17.71 17.77 -6.11
N GLY A 76 18.98 17.58 -5.79
CA GLY A 76 19.82 18.58 -5.12
C GLY A 76 20.33 19.68 -6.04
N GLU A 77 20.19 19.54 -7.36
CA GLU A 77 20.61 20.56 -8.33
C GLU A 77 19.53 21.61 -8.59
N THR A 78 18.27 21.31 -8.27
CA THR A 78 17.18 22.29 -8.25
C THR A 78 17.33 23.22 -7.03
N LYS A 79 18.24 24.20 -7.16
CA LYS A 79 18.32 25.34 -6.22
C LYS A 79 17.00 26.12 -6.27
N LYS A 80 16.24 26.07 -5.18
CA LYS A 80 15.30 27.14 -4.81
C LYS A 80 15.97 28.10 -3.84
#